data_AF-A0A6A3G0E6-F1
#
_entry.id   AF-A0A6A3G0E6-F1
#
_cell.length_a   1.000
_cell.length_b   1.000
_cell.length_c   1.000
_cell.angle_alpha   90.00
_cell.angle_beta   90.00
_cell.angle_gamma   90.00
#
_symmetry.space_group_name_H-M   'P 1'
#
loop_
_entity.id
_entity.type
_entity.pdbx_description
1 polymer ?
#
loop_
_entity_poly.entity_id
_entity_poly.type
_entity_poly.pdbx_seq_one_letter_code
_entity_poly.pdbx_strand_id
1 'polypeptide(L)'
;DSDSLVFWVREIEIALSAGQIYDARAQVAFALSNLGGRARAWAMARETATPEYFTLWSFMEQELRSTFLLANVTYRHRSSFLWCKQGKRSLQDYVLELHNLEAAMAGAPLSEDVKVTVFMDGVRTGPVRTELFRRQPKTFNEAVHIAMLEDHCVRSAQGHTPHVEASEGPTPMEISLAES
;
A
#
# COMPACT_ATOMS: atom_id res chain seq x y z
N ASP A 1 10.35 -14.00 -5.83
CA ASP A 1 10.08 -12.80 -5.01
C ASP A 1 11.17 -11.75 -5.17
N SER A 2 10.83 -10.47 -5.01
CA SER A 2 11.80 -9.37 -5.02
C SER A 2 12.87 -9.54 -3.95
N ASP A 3 12.47 -10.04 -2.78
CA ASP A 3 13.38 -10.21 -1.63
C ASP A 3 14.46 -11.26 -1.95
N SER A 4 14.11 -12.27 -2.75
CA SER A 4 15.03 -13.32 -3.20
C SER A 4 16.19 -12.79 -4.06
N LEU A 5 16.02 -11.70 -4.83
CA LEU A 5 17.14 -11.15 -5.62
C LEU A 5 18.11 -10.36 -4.75
N VAL A 6 17.62 -9.63 -3.75
CA VAL A 6 18.48 -8.88 -2.83
C VAL A 6 19.39 -9.83 -2.05
N PHE A 7 18.83 -10.94 -1.55
CA PHE A 7 19.62 -11.99 -0.91
C PHE A 7 20.60 -12.65 -1.89
N TRP A 8 20.16 -12.99 -3.10
CA TRP A 8 21.04 -13.61 -4.11
C TRP A 8 22.23 -12.70 -4.48
N VAL A 9 22.01 -11.40 -4.70
CA VAL A 9 23.10 -10.44 -4.98
C VAL A 9 24.11 -10.45 -3.84
N ARG A 10 23.62 -10.44 -2.60
CA ARG A 10 24.49 -10.49 -1.41
C ARG A 10 25.28 -11.80 -1.32
N GLU A 11 24.65 -12.93 -1.63
CA GLU A 11 25.32 -14.24 -1.68
C GLU A 11 26.43 -14.27 -2.73
N ILE A 12 26.20 -13.68 -3.91
CA ILE A 12 27.22 -13.55 -4.96
C ILE A 12 28.37 -12.66 -4.49
N GLU A 13 28.11 -11.49 -3.91
CA GLU A 13 29.16 -10.61 -3.36
C GLU A 13 30.05 -11.35 -2.35
N ILE A 14 29.43 -12.13 -1.46
CA ILE A 14 30.14 -12.95 -0.47
C ILE A 14 30.98 -14.02 -1.17
N ALA A 15 30.42 -14.74 -2.15
CA ALA A 15 31.11 -15.79 -2.89
C ALA A 15 32.28 -15.27 -3.73
N LEU A 16 32.12 -14.12 -4.41
CA LEU A 16 33.18 -13.47 -5.17
C LEU A 16 34.35 -13.07 -4.25
N SER A 17 34.02 -12.51 -3.08
CA SER A 17 35.02 -12.10 -2.07
C SER A 17 35.75 -13.31 -1.49
N ALA A 18 35.01 -14.34 -1.08
CA ALA A 18 35.57 -15.56 -0.49
C ALA A 18 36.39 -16.38 -1.50
N GLY A 19 35.94 -16.43 -2.75
CA GLY A 19 36.65 -17.07 -3.85
C GLY A 19 37.78 -16.25 -4.45
N GLN A 20 38.03 -15.03 -3.94
CA GLN A 20 39.06 -14.11 -4.44
C GLN A 20 38.96 -13.87 -5.95
N ILE A 21 37.73 -13.81 -6.47
CA ILE A 21 37.45 -13.60 -7.89
C ILE A 21 37.41 -12.10 -8.15
N TYR A 22 38.55 -11.53 -8.56
CA TYR A 22 38.68 -10.09 -8.82
C TYR A 22 38.61 -9.72 -10.30
N ASP A 23 38.84 -10.67 -11.20
CA ASP A 23 38.73 -10.42 -12.64
C ASP A 23 37.28 -10.17 -13.04
N ALA A 24 37.03 -9.06 -13.75
CA ALA A 24 35.68 -8.62 -14.09
C ALA A 24 34.92 -9.65 -14.92
N ARG A 25 35.58 -10.32 -15.88
CA ARG A 25 34.94 -11.36 -16.71
C ARG A 25 34.65 -12.61 -15.90
N ALA A 26 35.56 -13.01 -15.01
CA ALA A 26 35.33 -14.13 -14.11
C ALA A 26 34.17 -13.86 -13.13
N GLN A 27 34.05 -12.62 -12.61
CA GLN A 27 32.94 -12.22 -11.75
C GLN A 27 31.59 -12.31 -12.48
N VAL A 28 31.51 -11.77 -13.70
CA VAL A 28 30.30 -11.81 -14.54
C VAL A 28 29.95 -13.26 -14.92
N ALA A 29 30.93 -14.05 -15.37
CA ALA A 29 30.70 -15.45 -15.72
C ALA A 29 30.22 -16.27 -14.51
N PHE A 30 30.83 -16.05 -13.35
CA PHE A 30 30.40 -16.68 -12.10
C PHE A 30 28.96 -16.30 -11.75
N ALA A 31 28.61 -15.01 -11.77
CA ALA A 31 27.26 -14.54 -11.52
C ALA A 31 26.23 -15.11 -12.51
N LEU A 32 26.52 -15.08 -13.82
CA LEU A 32 25.67 -15.65 -14.86
C LEU A 32 25.42 -17.14 -14.65
N SER A 33 26.45 -17.89 -14.24
CA SER A 33 26.33 -19.33 -14.00
C SER A 33 25.37 -19.67 -12.85
N ASN A 34 25.29 -18.78 -11.86
CA ASN A 34 24.46 -18.91 -10.66
C ASN A 34 23.04 -18.31 -10.84
N LEU A 35 22.73 -17.69 -11.98
CA LEU A 35 21.37 -17.26 -12.26
C LEU A 35 20.47 -18.44 -12.63
N GLY A 36 19.24 -18.40 -12.10
CA GLY A 36 18.16 -19.34 -12.40
C GLY A 36 16.93 -18.70 -13.06
N GLY A 37 16.08 -19.54 -13.64
CA GLY A 37 14.74 -19.17 -14.11
C GLY A 37 14.71 -17.97 -15.07
N ARG A 38 13.79 -17.03 -14.81
CA ARG A 38 13.56 -15.85 -15.67
C ARG A 38 14.74 -14.89 -15.71
N ALA A 39 15.50 -14.77 -14.63
CA ALA A 39 16.68 -13.91 -14.58
C ALA A 39 17.79 -14.44 -15.50
N ARG A 40 18.01 -15.76 -15.51
CA ARG A 40 18.94 -16.41 -16.46
C ARG A 40 18.51 -16.21 -17.91
N ALA A 41 17.24 -16.49 -18.22
CA ALA A 41 16.72 -16.35 -19.59
C ALA A 41 16.88 -14.91 -20.11
N TRP A 42 16.54 -13.92 -19.27
CA TRP A 42 16.74 -12.51 -19.59
C TRP A 42 18.22 -12.14 -19.81
N ALA A 43 19.12 -12.58 -18.92
CA ALA A 43 20.54 -12.26 -19.01
C ALA A 43 21.18 -12.89 -20.27
N MET A 44 20.84 -14.14 -20.58
CA MET A 44 21.32 -14.82 -21.80
C MET A 44 20.78 -14.16 -23.07
N ALA A 45 19.54 -13.66 -23.06
CA ALA A 45 18.99 -12.92 -24.20
C ALA A 45 19.75 -11.61 -24.45
N ARG A 46 20.15 -10.89 -23.39
CA ARG A 46 20.99 -9.68 -23.49
C ARG A 46 22.37 -10.00 -24.10
N GLU A 47 23.05 -11.01 -23.58
CA GLU A 47 24.36 -11.45 -24.10
C GLU A 47 24.29 -11.95 -25.55
N THR A 48 23.20 -12.61 -25.93
CA THR A 48 23.02 -13.08 -27.33
C THR A 48 22.79 -11.91 -28.28
N ALA A 49 22.04 -10.89 -27.86
CA ALA A 49 21.77 -9.71 -28.67
C ALA A 49 23.01 -8.81 -28.82
N THR A 50 23.78 -8.67 -27.74
CA THR A 50 25.00 -7.88 -27.72
C THR A 50 26.07 -8.68 -26.98
N PRO A 51 27.04 -9.28 -27.67
CA PRO A 51 28.13 -9.99 -27.02
C PRO A 51 28.90 -9.05 -26.08
N GLU A 52 29.25 -9.54 -24.90
CA GLU A 52 29.92 -8.75 -23.84
C GLU A 52 29.05 -7.60 -23.31
N TYR A 53 27.72 -7.79 -23.32
CA TYR A 53 26.78 -6.82 -22.75
C TYR A 53 27.10 -6.52 -21.28
N PHE A 54 27.42 -7.55 -20.50
CA PHE A 54 27.85 -7.40 -19.12
C PHE A 54 29.37 -7.32 -19.02
N THR A 55 29.90 -6.09 -18.94
CA THR A 55 31.34 -5.84 -18.84
C THR A 55 31.87 -5.89 -17.40
N LEU A 56 31.01 -5.62 -16.41
CA LEU A 56 31.35 -5.50 -15.00
C LEU A 56 30.23 -6.10 -14.13
N TRP A 57 30.59 -6.69 -13.00
CA TRP A 57 29.61 -7.18 -12.01
C TRP A 57 28.66 -6.08 -11.54
N SER A 58 29.18 -4.89 -11.21
CA SER A 58 28.38 -3.75 -10.76
C SER A 58 27.32 -3.32 -11.79
N PHE A 59 27.65 -3.37 -13.08
CA PHE A 59 26.72 -3.06 -14.15
C PHE A 59 25.64 -4.16 -14.28
N MET A 60 26.04 -5.43 -14.25
CA MET A 60 25.11 -6.56 -14.27
C MET A 60 24.15 -6.53 -13.07
N GLU A 61 24.67 -6.27 -11.87
CA GLU A 61 23.88 -6.10 -10.66
C GLU A 61 22.87 -4.96 -10.80
N GLN A 62 23.29 -3.80 -11.29
CA GLN A 62 22.41 -2.67 -11.54
C GLN A 62 21.27 -3.03 -12.52
N GLU A 63 21.58 -3.71 -13.62
CA GLU A 63 20.58 -4.12 -14.61
C GLU A 63 19.63 -5.21 -14.08
N LEU A 64 20.12 -6.14 -13.26
CA LEU A 64 19.29 -7.11 -12.56
C LEU A 64 18.34 -6.41 -11.57
N ARG A 65 18.85 -5.46 -10.79
CA ARG A 65 18.04 -4.68 -9.85
C ARG A 65 17.03 -3.81 -10.59
N SER A 66 17.40 -3.15 -11.69
CA SER A 66 16.49 -2.32 -12.47
C SER A 66 15.34 -3.14 -13.08
N THR A 67 15.68 -4.30 -13.64
CA THR A 67 14.74 -5.18 -14.35
C THR A 67 13.84 -5.95 -13.39
N PHE A 68 14.40 -6.48 -12.29
CA PHE A 68 13.69 -7.42 -11.42
C PHE A 68 13.25 -6.84 -10.06
N LEU A 69 13.86 -5.75 -9.58
CA LEU A 69 13.44 -5.05 -8.36
C LEU A 69 12.62 -3.80 -8.66
N LEU A 70 13.12 -2.86 -9.47
CA LEU A 70 12.46 -1.55 -9.61
C LEU A 70 11.10 -1.62 -10.33
N ALA A 71 11.04 -2.29 -11.49
CA ALA A 71 9.80 -2.39 -12.25
C ALA A 71 8.72 -3.22 -11.53
N ASN A 72 9.12 -4.24 -10.77
CA ASN A 72 8.20 -5.14 -10.08
C ASN A 72 7.73 -4.56 -8.74
N VAL A 73 8.60 -3.89 -7.98
CA VAL A 73 8.24 -3.32 -6.67
C VAL A 73 7.37 -2.07 -6.83
N THR A 74 7.70 -1.15 -7.74
CA THR A 74 6.82 -0.01 -8.04
C THR A 74 5.46 -0.48 -8.55
N TYR A 75 5.43 -1.43 -9.50
CA TYR A 75 4.18 -1.99 -9.99
C TYR A 75 3.37 -2.67 -8.88
N ARG A 76 4.02 -3.44 -8.01
CA ARG A 76 3.36 -4.10 -6.85
C ARG A 76 2.75 -3.08 -5.91
N HIS A 77 3.49 -2.07 -5.46
CA HIS A 77 2.93 -1.05 -4.56
C HIS A 77 1.82 -0.24 -5.23
N ARG A 78 1.96 0.08 -6.52
CA ARG A 78 0.92 0.76 -7.29
C ARG A 78 -0.34 -0.10 -7.44
N SER A 79 -0.17 -1.39 -7.74
CA SER A 79 -1.26 -2.35 -7.81
C SER A 79 -1.94 -2.51 -6.45
N SER A 80 -1.16 -2.73 -5.39
CA SER A 80 -1.65 -2.84 -4.01
C SER A 80 -2.41 -1.58 -3.58
N PHE A 81 -1.92 -0.38 -3.92
CA PHE A 81 -2.62 0.87 -3.64
C PHE A 81 -4.00 0.87 -4.31
N LEU A 82 -4.06 0.59 -5.61
CA LEU A 82 -5.32 0.57 -6.39
C LEU A 82 -6.33 -0.47 -5.87
N TRP A 83 -5.85 -1.58 -5.31
CA TRP A 83 -6.69 -2.65 -4.76
C TRP A 83 -6.92 -2.54 -3.24
N CYS A 84 -6.36 -1.53 -2.58
CA CYS A 84 -6.41 -1.42 -1.13
C CYS A 84 -7.83 -1.10 -0.62
N LYS A 85 -8.35 -1.95 0.27
CA LYS A 85 -9.69 -1.83 0.87
C LYS A 85 -9.58 -1.78 2.39
N GLN A 86 -10.40 -0.98 3.06
CA GLN A 86 -10.44 -0.92 4.52
C GLN A 86 -10.68 -2.31 5.14
N GLY A 87 -11.56 -3.11 4.53
CA GLY A 87 -11.88 -4.46 5.01
C GLY A 87 -12.42 -4.40 6.45
N LYS A 88 -11.87 -5.22 7.36
CA LYS A 88 -12.22 -5.24 8.80
C LYS A 88 -11.37 -4.29 9.65
N ARG A 89 -10.37 -3.63 9.07
CA ARG A 89 -9.40 -2.79 9.79
C ARG A 89 -10.04 -1.50 10.28
N SER A 90 -9.37 -0.85 11.24
CA SER A 90 -9.71 0.52 11.62
C SER A 90 -9.50 1.46 10.43
N LEU A 91 -10.17 2.61 10.41
CA LEU A 91 -9.97 3.60 9.36
C LEU A 91 -8.53 4.17 9.41
N GLN A 92 -7.94 4.28 10.59
CA GLN A 92 -6.56 4.73 10.80
C GLN A 92 -5.55 3.76 10.19
N ASP A 93 -5.68 2.46 10.44
CA ASP A 93 -4.78 1.45 9.87
C ASP A 93 -4.86 1.41 8.34
N TYR A 94 -6.07 1.58 7.80
CA TYR A 94 -6.29 1.64 6.35
C TYR A 94 -5.62 2.87 5.72
N VAL A 95 -5.77 4.04 6.33
CA VAL A 95 -5.12 5.28 5.87
C VAL A 95 -3.60 5.16 5.96
N LEU A 96 -3.08 4.59 7.05
CA LEU A 96 -1.65 4.38 7.22
C LEU A 96 -1.08 3.44 6.15
N GLU A 97 -1.78 2.35 5.81
CA GLU A 97 -1.34 1.46 4.74
C GLU A 97 -1.34 2.17 3.38
N LEU A 98 -2.36 2.97 3.07
CA LEU A 98 -2.38 3.75 1.83
C LEU A 98 -1.20 4.73 1.74
N HIS A 99 -0.87 5.45 2.82
CA HIS A 99 0.30 6.32 2.86
C HIS A 99 1.61 5.54 2.72
N ASN A 100 1.72 4.36 3.34
CA ASN A 100 2.90 3.51 3.20
C ASN A 100 3.08 3.02 1.77
N LEU A 101 1.99 2.58 1.12
CA LEU A 101 1.99 2.18 -0.29
C LEU A 101 2.34 3.37 -1.19
N GLU A 102 1.84 4.57 -0.90
CA GLU A 102 2.18 5.80 -1.60
C GLU A 102 3.66 6.15 -1.49
N ALA A 103 4.21 6.13 -0.28
CA ALA A 103 5.62 6.42 -0.04
C ALA A 103 6.56 5.37 -0.66
N ALA A 104 6.12 4.10 -0.71
CA ALA A 104 6.90 3.01 -1.29
C ALA A 104 6.85 2.93 -2.83
N MET A 105 5.96 3.68 -3.47
CA MET A 105 5.91 3.80 -4.94
C MET A 105 7.08 4.67 -5.43
N ALA A 106 8.13 4.07 -5.98
CA ALA A 106 9.17 4.81 -6.68
C ALA A 106 8.66 5.27 -8.07
N GLY A 107 8.76 6.56 -8.38
CA GLY A 107 8.39 7.12 -9.69
C GLY A 107 7.35 8.23 -9.60
N ALA A 108 6.65 8.51 -10.71
CA ALA A 108 5.66 9.57 -10.76
C ALA A 108 4.46 9.24 -9.83
N PRO A 109 4.04 10.19 -8.97
CA PRO A 109 2.93 10.00 -8.04
C PRO A 109 1.63 9.73 -8.81
N LEU A 110 0.70 9.02 -8.16
CA LEU A 110 -0.66 8.91 -8.67
C LEU A 110 -1.32 10.31 -8.68
N SER A 111 -2.23 10.52 -9.62
CA SER A 111 -3.05 11.72 -9.62
C SER A 111 -4.03 11.71 -8.44
N GLU A 112 -4.42 12.89 -7.97
CA GLU A 112 -5.32 13.03 -6.83
C GLU A 112 -6.69 12.39 -7.10
N ASP A 113 -7.19 12.45 -8.34
CA ASP A 113 -8.46 11.80 -8.72
C ASP A 113 -8.41 10.27 -8.52
N VAL A 114 -7.28 9.63 -8.85
CA VAL A 114 -7.09 8.19 -8.64
C VAL A 114 -7.04 7.89 -7.16
N LYS A 115 -6.28 8.67 -6.37
CA LYS A 115 -6.16 8.44 -4.92
C LYS A 115 -7.49 8.62 -4.20
N VAL A 116 -8.23 9.68 -4.52
CA VAL A 116 -9.56 9.95 -3.96
C VAL A 116 -10.52 8.82 -4.33
N THR A 117 -10.53 8.38 -5.58
CA THR A 117 -11.41 7.29 -6.05
C THR A 117 -11.11 5.98 -5.33
N VAL A 118 -9.82 5.61 -5.24
CA VAL A 118 -9.39 4.40 -4.51
C VAL A 118 -9.78 4.47 -3.04
N PHE A 119 -9.53 5.60 -2.38
CA PHE A 119 -9.87 5.79 -0.98
C PHE A 119 -11.38 5.68 -0.76
N MET A 120 -12.18 6.46 -1.47
CA MET A 120 -13.63 6.45 -1.34
C MET A 120 -14.23 5.07 -1.64
N ASP A 121 -13.71 4.38 -2.66
CA ASP A 121 -14.17 3.04 -2.99
C ASP A 121 -13.67 1.97 -2.01
N GLY A 122 -12.55 2.21 -1.32
CA GLY A 122 -11.99 1.31 -0.34
C GLY A 122 -12.50 1.48 1.08
N VAL A 123 -13.02 2.65 1.44
CA VAL A 123 -13.74 2.87 2.70
C VAL A 123 -14.98 1.99 2.75
N ARG A 124 -15.21 1.34 3.91
CA ARG A 124 -16.36 0.48 4.16
C ARG A 124 -17.66 1.27 4.07
N THR A 125 -18.70 0.65 3.52
CA THR A 125 -20.06 1.22 3.52
C THR A 125 -20.48 1.62 4.94
N GLY A 126 -20.96 2.85 5.10
CA GLY A 126 -21.36 3.41 6.39
C GLY A 126 -21.44 4.94 6.36
N PRO A 127 -21.56 5.59 7.54
CA PRO A 127 -21.65 7.04 7.64
C PRO A 127 -20.44 7.75 7.03
N VAL A 128 -19.22 7.25 7.29
CA VAL A 128 -17.97 7.79 6.74
C VAL A 128 -17.98 7.81 5.20
N ARG A 129 -18.34 6.69 4.55
CA ARG A 129 -18.44 6.63 3.08
C ARG A 129 -19.53 7.57 2.55
N THR A 130 -20.65 7.68 3.26
CA THR A 130 -21.75 8.57 2.89
C THR A 130 -21.32 10.03 2.92
N GLU A 131 -20.60 10.43 3.96
CA GLU A 131 -20.10 11.79 4.12
C GLU A 131 -19.06 12.14 3.03
N LEU A 132 -18.20 11.20 2.68
CA LEU A 132 -17.25 11.37 1.56
C LEU A 132 -17.96 11.65 0.23
N PHE A 133 -19.01 10.90 -0.10
CA PHE A 133 -19.80 11.14 -1.33
C PHE A 133 -20.53 12.48 -1.30
N ARG A 134 -21.01 12.90 -0.13
CA ARG A 134 -21.68 14.19 0.05
C ARG A 134 -20.72 15.36 -0.12
N ARG A 135 -19.49 15.24 0.40
CA ARG A 135 -18.50 16.31 0.42
C ARG A 135 -17.69 16.42 -0.87
N GLN A 136 -17.54 15.32 -1.62
CA GLN A 136 -16.81 15.25 -2.89
C GLN A 136 -15.40 15.86 -2.81
N PRO A 137 -14.52 15.32 -1.95
CA PRO A 137 -13.16 15.84 -1.78
C PRO A 137 -12.39 15.84 -3.09
N LYS A 138 -11.52 16.84 -3.26
CA LYS A 138 -10.67 17.00 -4.46
C LYS A 138 -9.28 16.43 -4.29
N THR A 139 -8.86 16.19 -3.04
CA THR A 139 -7.54 15.64 -2.72
C THR A 139 -7.65 14.47 -1.75
N PHE A 140 -6.65 13.60 -1.78
CA PHE A 140 -6.57 12.45 -0.88
C PHE A 140 -6.52 12.87 0.59
N ASN A 141 -5.72 13.89 0.93
CA ASN A 141 -5.63 14.41 2.29
C ASN A 141 -6.95 15.01 2.79
N GLU A 142 -7.68 15.72 1.93
CA GLU A 142 -9.01 16.22 2.27
C GLU A 142 -9.99 15.08 2.54
N ALA A 143 -9.97 14.04 1.70
CA ALA A 143 -10.78 12.84 1.90
C ALA A 143 -10.45 12.15 3.23
N VAL A 144 -9.16 11.97 3.54
CA VAL A 144 -8.69 11.41 4.82
C VAL A 144 -9.18 12.25 6.00
N HIS A 145 -9.07 13.58 5.93
CA HIS A 145 -9.52 14.48 6.99
C HIS A 145 -11.02 14.36 7.25
N ILE A 146 -11.85 14.39 6.20
CA ILE A 146 -13.30 14.21 6.30
C ILE A 146 -13.63 12.86 6.93
N ALA A 147 -12.99 11.80 6.47
CA ALA A 147 -13.25 10.45 6.94
C ALA A 147 -12.88 10.27 8.42
N MET A 148 -11.75 10.83 8.86
CA MET A 148 -11.32 10.80 10.26
C MET A 148 -12.28 11.57 11.17
N LEU A 149 -12.72 12.76 10.73
CA LEU A 149 -13.68 13.57 11.48
C LEU A 149 -15.00 12.83 11.66
N GLU A 150 -15.53 12.25 10.58
CA GLU A 150 -16.79 11.51 10.61
C GLU A 150 -16.68 10.23 11.47
N ASP A 151 -15.58 9.48 11.36
CA ASP A 151 -15.34 8.29 12.21
C ASP A 151 -15.33 8.66 13.70
N HIS A 152 -14.74 9.82 14.04
CA HIS A 152 -14.78 10.34 15.40
C HIS A 152 -16.20 10.72 15.84
N CYS A 153 -16.96 11.44 15.02
CA CYS A 153 -18.35 11.81 15.29
C CYS A 153 -19.23 10.57 15.55
N VAL A 154 -19.13 9.55 14.69
CA VAL A 154 -19.88 8.31 14.82
C VAL A 154 -19.55 7.58 16.11
N ARG A 155 -18.26 7.46 16.46
CA ARG A 155 -17.84 6.81 17.71
C ARG A 155 -18.30 7.57 18.94
N SER A 156 -18.26 8.91 18.90
CA SER A 156 -18.76 9.77 19.99
C SER A 156 -20.26 9.58 20.20
N ALA A 157 -21.04 9.54 19.11
CA ALA A 157 -22.48 9.29 19.18
C ALA A 157 -22.83 7.88 19.70
N GLN A 158 -22.04 6.86 19.36
CA GLN A 158 -22.24 5.49 19.84
C GLN A 158 -21.82 5.30 21.31
N GLY A 159 -20.84 6.06 21.79
CA GLY A 159 -20.46 6.10 23.21
C GLY A 159 -21.48 6.82 24.10
N HIS A 160 -22.40 7.59 23.50
CA HIS A 160 -23.53 8.23 24.16
C HIS A 160 -24.78 7.35 24.05
N THR A 161 -24.78 6.20 24.73
CA THR A 161 -26.06 5.67 25.23
C THR A 161 -26.41 6.49 26.47
N PRO A 162 -27.40 7.41 26.45
CA PRO A 162 -27.95 7.92 27.69
C PRO A 162 -28.46 6.70 28.44
N HIS A 163 -27.89 6.45 29.62
CA HIS A 163 -28.52 5.61 30.60
C HIS A 163 -29.83 6.32 30.96
N VAL A 164 -30.90 5.98 30.26
CA VAL A 164 -32.26 6.34 30.65
C VAL A 164 -32.50 5.53 31.92
N GLU A 165 -32.14 6.11 33.07
CA GLU A 165 -32.91 5.84 34.27
C GLU A 165 -34.37 6.13 33.89
N ALA A 166 -35.21 5.12 34.07
CA ALA A 166 -36.65 5.24 33.93
C ALA A 166 -37.15 6.28 34.95
N SER A 167 -37.06 7.56 34.58
CA SER A 167 -37.83 8.61 35.21
C SER A 167 -39.25 8.43 34.74
N GLU A 168 -40.12 8.13 35.71
CA GLU A 168 -41.56 7.95 35.57
C GLU A 168 -42.15 8.97 34.60
N GLY A 169 -42.97 8.46 33.67
CA GLY A 169 -43.59 9.25 32.62
C GLY A 169 -44.46 10.41 33.13
N PRO A 170 -44.92 11.29 32.23
CA PRO A 170 -45.69 12.46 32.62
C PRO A 170 -47.02 12.03 33.26
N THR A 171 -47.29 12.53 34.47
CA THR A 171 -48.55 12.32 35.17
C THR A 171 -49.70 12.90 34.33
N PRO A 172 -50.71 12.09 33.95
CA PRO A 172 -51.89 12.60 33.25
C PRO A 172 -52.68 13.56 34.14
N MET A 173 -53.17 14.65 33.57
CA MET A 173 -53.97 15.65 34.26
C MET A 173 -55.40 15.12 34.46
N GLU A 174 -55.83 14.94 35.71
CA GLU A 174 -57.20 14.54 36.02
C GLU A 174 -58.16 15.74 35.92
N ILE A 175 -59.21 15.57 35.12
CA ILE A 175 -60.32 16.51 34.97
C ILE A 175 -61.53 15.94 35.73
N SER A 176 -61.74 16.42 36.94
CA SER A 176 -62.91 16.06 37.75
C SER A 176 -64.18 16.72 37.19
N LEU A 177 -65.20 15.91 36.92
CA LEU A 177 -66.55 16.34 36.56
C LEU A 177 -67.22 17.01 37.78
N ALA A 178 -67.74 18.23 37.56
CA ALA A 178 -68.61 18.90 38.51
C ALA A 178 -70.03 18.34 38.41
N GLU A 179 -70.56 17.79 39.49
CA GLU A 179 -71.99 17.50 39.64
C GLU A 179 -72.72 18.76 40.18
N SER A 180 -73.91 19.03 39.63
CA SER A 180 -74.79 20.17 39.94
C SER A 180 -75.39 20.14 41.34
#